data_AF-A0A969ZG84-F1
#
_entry.id   AF-A0A969ZG84-F1
#
_cell.length_a   1.000
_cell.length_b   1.000
_cell.length_c   1.000
_cell.angle_alpha   90.00
_cell.angle_beta   90.00
_cell.angle_gamma   90.00
#
_symmetry.space_group_name_H-M   'P 1'
#
loop_
_entity.id
_entity.type
_entity.pdbx_description
1 polymer ?
#
loop_
_entity_poly.entity_id
_entity_poly.type
_entity_poly.pdbx_seq_one_letter_code
_entity_poly.pdbx_strand_id
1 'polypeptide(L)'
;MKIPAYGGFSPYQYSSPEQAAAANLGRNNSAESPSIGQNQEFKKAEIYSAKKTGAIECTTCKQRKYQDRSNDTGVSFKSPGHISPEASSGVVRSHEQEHVRNEAAKAARENRKVVSQSVTLKTNVCPECGRVYVSGGETRTVTKSDSESQNKDYFIERYNRIMNKNFGTELDIKL
;
A
#
# COMPACT_ATOMS: atom_id res chain seq x y z
N MET A 1 40.98 25.38 36.34
CA MET A 1 39.73 25.94 35.79
C MET A 1 38.92 24.81 35.13
N LYS A 2 37.72 24.52 35.65
CA LYS A 2 36.38 24.60 34.99
C LYS A 2 36.27 23.73 33.71
N ILE A 3 35.28 22.84 33.52
CA ILE A 3 33.80 23.01 33.60
C ILE A 3 33.14 21.63 33.93
N PRO A 4 31.94 21.58 34.57
CA PRO A 4 31.46 20.45 35.37
C PRO A 4 30.50 19.48 34.67
N ALA A 5 30.35 18.30 35.27
CA ALA A 5 29.30 17.32 35.01
C ALA A 5 28.18 17.45 36.06
N TYR A 6 26.93 17.49 35.60
CA TYR A 6 25.73 17.24 36.40
C TYR A 6 25.06 16.02 35.78
N GLY A 7 24.78 14.90 36.44
CA GLY A 7 24.47 14.72 37.86
C GLY A 7 23.06 14.16 37.94
N GLY A 8 22.90 12.86 37.72
CA GLY A 8 21.67 12.15 38.02
C GLY A 8 21.56 11.93 39.53
N PHE A 9 20.36 12.10 40.08
CA PHE A 9 20.06 11.67 41.44
C PHE A 9 18.56 11.39 41.59
N SER A 10 18.25 10.15 41.95
CA SER A 10 17.07 9.76 42.71
C SER A 10 17.64 8.96 43.89
N PRO A 11 17.20 9.16 45.14
CA PRO A 11 16.08 8.33 45.61
C PRO A 11 15.23 8.93 46.76
N TYR A 12 14.03 8.34 46.90
CA TYR A 12 13.20 8.12 48.09
C TYR A 12 13.54 8.83 49.41
N GLN A 13 12.53 9.52 49.98
CA GLN A 13 12.29 9.52 51.43
C GLN A 13 10.81 9.30 51.75
N TYR A 14 10.60 8.39 52.70
CA TYR A 14 9.34 7.98 53.30
C TYR A 14 9.33 8.54 54.74
N SER A 15 8.27 9.25 55.15
CA SER A 15 8.08 9.68 56.54
C SER A 15 6.60 9.53 56.93
N SER A 16 6.36 8.80 58.01
CA SER A 16 5.07 8.44 58.60
C SER A 16 4.64 9.47 59.70
N PRO A 17 3.58 9.25 60.51
CA PRO A 17 2.40 10.12 60.58
C PRO A 17 2.25 10.85 61.92
N GLU A 18 1.27 11.76 61.98
CA GLU A 18 0.42 12.16 63.13
C GLU A 18 0.24 13.68 63.37
N GLN A 19 -1.05 14.03 63.39
CA GLN A 19 -1.73 15.08 64.16
C GLN A 19 -1.68 16.54 63.68
N ALA A 20 -2.72 16.93 62.95
CA ALA A 20 -3.52 18.11 63.32
C ALA A 20 -4.97 17.92 62.85
N ALA A 21 -5.89 18.13 63.78
CA ALA A 21 -7.31 17.83 63.68
C ALA A 21 -8.13 18.99 63.08
N ALA A 22 -9.31 18.59 62.61
CA ALA A 22 -10.59 19.29 62.62
C ALA A 22 -10.94 20.30 61.50
N ALA A 23 -12.06 19.95 60.87
CA ALA A 23 -13.11 20.80 60.31
C ALA A 23 -12.86 21.47 58.95
N ASN A 24 -13.41 20.86 57.90
CA ASN A 24 -14.54 21.51 57.24
C ASN A 24 -15.54 20.49 56.69
N LEU A 25 -16.73 20.59 57.25
CA LEU A 25 -17.95 19.90 56.85
C LEU A 25 -18.46 20.53 55.55
N GLY A 26 -18.83 19.66 54.62
CA GLY A 26 -20.05 19.87 53.85
C GLY A 26 -19.90 20.40 52.43
N ARG A 27 -20.47 19.58 51.53
CA ARG A 27 -21.09 19.87 50.23
C ARG A 27 -20.27 19.44 49.02
N ASN A 28 -20.80 18.68 48.07
CA ASN A 28 -22.03 17.91 47.96
C ASN A 28 -21.74 16.95 46.80
N ASN A 29 -21.85 15.64 47.02
CA ASN A 29 -22.04 14.69 45.93
C ASN A 29 -23.46 14.86 45.41
N SER A 30 -23.67 15.91 44.62
CA SER A 30 -24.72 15.96 43.62
C SER A 30 -23.97 15.65 42.32
N ALA A 31 -23.95 14.39 41.85
CA ALA A 31 -25.05 13.85 41.07
C ALA A 31 -25.65 14.91 40.10
N GLU A 32 -24.80 15.72 39.47
CA GLU A 32 -25.14 16.32 38.19
C GLU A 32 -25.07 15.18 37.16
N SER A 33 -26.27 14.68 36.86
CA SER A 33 -26.59 13.78 35.77
C SER A 33 -25.67 14.05 34.57
N PRO A 34 -24.88 13.06 34.09
CA PRO A 34 -24.23 13.23 32.81
C PRO A 34 -25.35 13.45 31.81
N SER A 35 -25.35 14.62 31.18
CA SER A 35 -26.34 14.95 30.17
C SER A 35 -26.48 13.76 29.22
N ILE A 36 -27.71 13.27 29.07
CA ILE A 36 -28.01 12.04 28.33
C ILE A 36 -27.48 12.13 26.88
N GLY A 37 -27.28 13.36 26.37
CA GLY A 37 -26.62 13.64 25.08
C GLY A 37 -25.11 13.41 25.07
N GLN A 38 -24.36 13.83 26.09
CA GLN A 38 -22.90 13.67 26.11
C GLN A 38 -22.51 12.19 26.20
N ASN A 39 -23.19 11.40 27.03
CA ASN A 39 -22.89 9.98 27.22
C ASN A 39 -23.09 9.15 25.94
N GLN A 40 -24.06 9.55 25.09
CA GLN A 40 -24.30 8.92 23.80
C GLN A 40 -23.25 9.31 22.75
N GLU A 41 -22.78 10.55 22.78
CA GLU A 41 -21.79 11.05 21.83
C GLU A 41 -20.39 10.46 22.11
N PHE A 42 -20.00 10.34 23.38
CA PHE A 42 -18.79 9.63 23.79
C PHE A 42 -18.83 8.14 23.39
N LYS A 43 -19.96 7.45 23.59
CA LYS A 43 -20.13 6.05 23.12
C LYS A 43 -20.01 5.92 21.61
N LYS A 44 -20.56 6.85 20.83
CA LYS A 44 -20.45 6.84 19.37
C LYS A 44 -18.99 7.03 18.93
N ALA A 45 -18.25 7.94 19.56
CA ALA A 45 -16.84 8.17 19.27
C ALA A 45 -15.96 6.94 19.60
N GLU A 46 -16.24 6.26 20.70
CA GLU A 46 -15.55 5.03 21.10
C GLU A 46 -15.85 3.88 20.12
N ILE A 47 -17.12 3.67 19.75
CA ILE A 47 -17.52 2.67 18.75
C ILE A 47 -16.87 2.97 17.39
N TYR A 48 -16.83 4.25 16.98
CA TYR A 48 -16.18 4.64 15.74
C TYR A 48 -14.68 4.32 15.77
N SER A 49 -14.01 4.62 16.87
CA SER A 49 -12.59 4.33 17.05
C SER A 49 -12.32 2.82 17.00
N ALA A 50 -13.15 2.00 17.67
CA ALA A 50 -13.07 0.54 17.61
C ALA A 50 -13.33 -0.02 16.20
N LYS A 51 -14.23 0.61 15.42
CA LYS A 51 -14.45 0.24 14.00
C LYS A 51 -13.25 0.60 13.12
N LYS A 52 -12.64 1.76 13.38
CA LYS A 52 -11.48 2.26 12.64
C LYS A 52 -10.23 1.41 12.86
N THR A 53 -10.03 0.89 14.07
CA THR A 53 -8.93 -0.04 14.39
C THR A 53 -9.19 -1.47 13.93
N GLY A 54 -10.41 -1.78 13.47
CA GLY A 54 -10.80 -3.12 13.04
C GLY A 54 -11.20 -4.06 14.17
N ALA A 55 -11.29 -3.58 15.41
CA ALA A 55 -11.82 -4.36 16.53
C ALA A 55 -13.32 -4.69 16.35
N ILE A 56 -14.06 -3.82 15.65
CA ILE A 56 -15.47 -4.05 15.28
C ILE A 56 -15.60 -3.90 13.76
N GLU A 57 -16.10 -4.92 13.07
CA GLU A 57 -16.38 -4.81 11.64
C GLU A 57 -17.63 -3.96 11.39
N CYS A 58 -17.54 -3.00 10.48
CA CYS A 58 -18.70 -2.20 10.07
C CYS A 58 -19.52 -2.90 8.98
N THR A 59 -20.77 -2.49 8.80
CA THR A 59 -21.70 -3.12 7.84
C THR A 59 -21.21 -2.98 6.40
N THR A 60 -20.65 -1.82 6.06
CA THR A 60 -20.07 -1.59 4.73
C THR A 60 -18.89 -2.53 4.46
N CYS A 61 -17.94 -2.66 5.39
CA CYS A 61 -16.78 -3.55 5.21
C CYS A 61 -17.20 -5.02 5.12
N LYS A 62 -18.22 -5.43 5.88
CA LYS A 62 -18.75 -6.80 5.86
C LYS A 62 -19.45 -7.15 4.55
N GLN A 63 -20.16 -6.21 3.94
CA GLN A 63 -20.92 -6.45 2.71
C GLN A 63 -20.12 -6.16 1.44
N ARG A 64 -19.03 -5.40 1.55
CA ARG A 64 -18.19 -5.03 0.41
C ARG A 64 -17.62 -6.28 -0.27
N LYS A 65 -17.75 -6.31 -1.59
CA LYS A 65 -17.13 -7.33 -2.44
C LYS A 65 -16.25 -6.67 -3.48
N TYR A 66 -15.11 -7.29 -3.74
CA TYR A 66 -14.26 -6.98 -4.87
C TYR A 66 -14.68 -7.84 -6.07
N GLN A 67 -14.70 -7.23 -7.24
CA GLN A 67 -14.97 -7.91 -8.49
C GLN A 67 -14.10 -7.30 -9.57
N ASP A 68 -13.44 -8.17 -10.32
CA ASP A 68 -12.73 -7.78 -11.52
C ASP A 68 -13.72 -7.56 -12.68
N ARG A 69 -13.57 -6.42 -13.35
CA ARG A 69 -14.39 -6.01 -14.50
C ARG A 69 -13.65 -6.11 -15.82
N SER A 70 -12.42 -6.61 -15.82
CA SER A 70 -11.67 -6.85 -17.05
C SER A 70 -12.30 -7.97 -17.89
N ASN A 71 -11.96 -7.98 -19.17
CA ASN A 71 -12.34 -9.03 -20.12
C ASN A 71 -11.45 -10.28 -20.07
N ASP A 72 -10.41 -10.31 -19.22
CA ASP A 72 -9.48 -11.44 -19.16
C ASP A 72 -10.06 -12.63 -18.39
N THR A 73 -10.67 -13.60 -19.06
CA THR A 73 -11.35 -14.74 -18.39
C THR A 73 -10.43 -15.62 -17.54
N GLY A 74 -9.11 -15.55 -17.75
CA GLY A 74 -8.10 -16.35 -17.06
C GLY A 74 -7.60 -15.77 -15.73
N VAL A 75 -8.28 -14.79 -15.13
CA VAL A 75 -7.93 -14.24 -13.81
C VAL A 75 -9.02 -14.52 -12.78
N SER A 76 -8.65 -14.39 -11.51
CA SER A 76 -9.52 -14.49 -10.34
C SER A 76 -10.53 -13.34 -10.25
N PHE A 77 -11.45 -13.41 -9.28
CA PHE A 77 -12.43 -12.35 -8.96
C PHE A 77 -13.42 -11.95 -10.07
N LYS A 78 -13.64 -12.79 -11.09
CA LYS A 78 -14.76 -12.60 -12.04
C LYS A 78 -16.13 -12.57 -11.36
N SER A 79 -16.30 -13.41 -10.34
CA SER A 79 -17.43 -13.34 -9.43
C SER A 79 -17.07 -12.46 -8.21
N PRO A 80 -18.01 -11.64 -7.70
CA PRO A 80 -17.76 -10.80 -6.53
C PRO A 80 -17.37 -11.63 -5.29
N GLY A 81 -16.20 -11.35 -4.72
CA GLY A 81 -15.68 -11.97 -3.49
C GLY A 81 -15.52 -10.97 -2.36
N HIS A 82 -15.77 -11.38 -1.11
CA HIS A 82 -15.51 -10.53 0.05
C HIS A 82 -14.00 -10.41 0.30
N ILE A 83 -13.53 -9.20 0.58
CA ILE A 83 -12.14 -8.94 0.99
C ILE A 83 -12.17 -7.89 2.10
N SER A 84 -11.52 -8.18 3.23
CA SER A 84 -11.38 -7.22 4.32
C SER A 84 -10.49 -6.04 3.91
N PRO A 85 -10.70 -4.84 4.50
CA PRO A 85 -9.81 -3.69 4.29
C PRO A 85 -8.32 -3.98 4.48
N GLU A 86 -7.93 -4.76 5.49
CA GLU A 86 -6.53 -5.11 5.76
C GLU A 86 -5.95 -5.99 4.65
N ALA A 87 -6.72 -6.99 4.21
CA ALA A 87 -6.28 -7.92 3.18
C ALA A 87 -6.34 -7.31 1.77
N SER A 88 -7.13 -6.25 1.59
CA SER A 88 -7.43 -5.67 0.27
C SER A 88 -6.19 -5.36 -0.56
N SER A 89 -5.15 -4.80 0.04
CA SER A 89 -3.92 -4.45 -0.69
C SER A 89 -3.20 -5.68 -1.22
N GLY A 90 -3.07 -6.74 -0.42
CA GLY A 90 -2.36 -7.95 -0.83
C GLY A 90 -3.15 -8.72 -1.88
N VAL A 91 -4.45 -8.91 -1.63
CA VAL A 91 -5.33 -9.70 -2.50
C VAL A 91 -5.49 -9.03 -3.86
N VAL A 92 -5.82 -7.73 -3.90
CA VAL A 92 -5.97 -7.01 -5.17
C VAL A 92 -4.64 -6.97 -5.92
N ARG A 93 -3.51 -6.71 -5.24
CA ARG A 93 -2.20 -6.74 -5.90
C ARG A 93 -1.88 -8.12 -6.49
N SER A 94 -2.19 -9.20 -5.79
CA SER A 94 -2.01 -10.56 -6.32
C SER A 94 -2.84 -10.78 -7.57
N HIS A 95 -4.10 -10.35 -7.55
CA HIS A 95 -5.00 -10.41 -8.69
C HIS A 95 -4.46 -9.59 -9.90
N GLU A 96 -3.97 -8.38 -9.68
CA GLU A 96 -3.33 -7.59 -10.76
C GLU A 96 -2.10 -8.29 -11.35
N GLN A 97 -1.36 -9.05 -10.56
CA GLN A 97 -0.24 -9.84 -11.09
C GLN A 97 -0.69 -11.00 -11.99
N GLU A 98 -1.94 -11.46 -11.86
CA GLU A 98 -2.51 -12.43 -12.80
C GLU A 98 -2.71 -11.77 -14.17
N HIS A 99 -3.21 -10.53 -14.22
CA HIS A 99 -3.27 -9.75 -15.47
C HIS A 99 -1.89 -9.56 -16.10
N VAL A 100 -0.88 -9.21 -15.30
CA VAL A 100 0.50 -9.04 -15.77
C VAL A 100 1.00 -10.31 -16.45
N ARG A 101 0.81 -11.48 -15.81
CA ARG A 101 1.25 -12.78 -16.35
C ARG A 101 0.48 -13.16 -17.61
N ASN A 102 -0.84 -12.96 -17.62
CA ASN A 102 -1.68 -13.30 -18.76
C ASN A 102 -1.35 -12.43 -19.99
N GLU A 103 -1.15 -11.12 -19.80
CA GLU A 103 -0.75 -10.20 -20.86
C GLU A 103 0.67 -10.49 -21.38
N ALA A 104 1.60 -10.83 -20.50
CA ALA A 104 2.94 -11.24 -20.91
C ALA A 104 2.91 -12.54 -21.74
N ALA A 105 2.12 -13.53 -21.31
CA ALA A 105 1.94 -14.77 -22.07
C ALA A 105 1.26 -14.52 -23.43
N LYS A 106 0.29 -13.61 -23.48
CA LYS A 106 -0.37 -13.21 -24.73
C LYS A 106 0.60 -12.52 -25.69
N ALA A 107 1.44 -11.62 -25.19
CA ALA A 107 2.49 -10.98 -25.98
C ALA A 107 3.43 -12.02 -26.60
N ALA A 108 3.90 -12.99 -25.80
CA ALA A 108 4.78 -14.06 -26.29
C ALA A 108 4.12 -14.91 -27.39
N ARG A 109 2.83 -15.27 -27.24
CA ARG A 109 2.09 -16.03 -28.27
C ARG A 109 1.92 -15.27 -29.58
N GLU A 110 1.84 -13.95 -29.51
CA GLU A 110 1.68 -13.07 -30.67
C GLU A 110 3.01 -12.57 -31.24
N ASN A 111 4.15 -13.12 -30.82
CA ASN A 111 5.49 -12.66 -31.21
C ASN A 111 5.70 -11.15 -30.96
N ARG A 112 5.19 -10.67 -29.83
CA ARG A 112 5.41 -9.31 -29.31
C ARG A 112 6.27 -9.38 -28.07
N LYS A 113 7.22 -8.45 -27.95
CA LYS A 113 8.06 -8.27 -26.77
C LYS A 113 7.41 -7.31 -25.79
N VAL A 114 7.35 -7.69 -24.52
CA VAL A 114 6.92 -6.80 -23.44
C VAL A 114 8.03 -5.77 -23.18
N VAL A 115 7.69 -4.49 -23.27
CA VAL A 115 8.61 -3.36 -23.03
C VAL A 115 8.52 -2.90 -21.58
N SER A 116 7.30 -2.77 -21.07
CA SER A 116 7.07 -2.39 -19.68
C SER A 116 5.74 -2.93 -19.17
N GLN A 117 5.70 -3.25 -17.88
CA GLN A 117 4.47 -3.61 -17.17
C GLN A 117 4.44 -2.86 -15.85
N SER A 118 3.27 -2.32 -15.51
CA SER A 118 3.07 -1.59 -14.27
C SER A 118 1.69 -1.89 -13.70
N VAL A 119 1.62 -2.02 -12.38
CA VAL A 119 0.38 -2.20 -11.63
C VAL A 119 0.14 -0.95 -10.79
N THR A 120 -1.04 -0.34 -10.94
CA THR A 120 -1.48 0.81 -10.16
C THR A 120 -2.65 0.40 -9.28
N LEU A 121 -2.52 0.55 -7.96
CA LEU A 121 -3.62 0.25 -7.03
C LEU A 121 -4.42 1.51 -6.75
N LYS A 122 -5.75 1.40 -6.80
CA LYS A 122 -6.71 2.45 -6.46
C LYS A 122 -7.17 2.23 -5.04
N THR A 123 -7.01 3.23 -4.17
CA THR A 123 -7.47 3.18 -2.77
C THR A 123 -8.76 3.96 -2.58
N ASN A 124 -9.53 3.60 -1.56
CA ASN A 124 -10.71 4.32 -1.14
C ASN A 124 -10.90 4.20 0.38
N VAL A 125 -11.78 5.02 0.95
CA VAL A 125 -12.04 5.09 2.39
C VAL A 125 -13.46 4.59 2.66
N CYS A 126 -13.62 3.77 3.69
CA CYS A 126 -14.95 3.34 4.12
C CYS A 126 -15.69 4.52 4.79
N PRO A 127 -16.89 4.89 4.33
CA PRO A 127 -17.63 6.02 4.91
C PRO A 127 -18.11 5.75 6.34
N GLU A 128 -18.29 4.50 6.74
CA GLU A 128 -18.77 4.14 8.08
C GLU A 128 -17.67 4.14 9.15
N CYS A 129 -16.48 3.62 8.82
CA CYS A 129 -15.41 3.39 9.79
C CYS A 129 -14.11 4.13 9.50
N GLY A 130 -14.01 4.82 8.35
CA GLY A 130 -12.81 5.58 7.97
C GLY A 130 -11.58 4.74 7.64
N ARG A 131 -11.70 3.40 7.52
CA ARG A 131 -10.58 2.53 7.12
C ARG A 131 -10.27 2.71 5.64
N VAL A 132 -8.99 2.86 5.34
CA VAL A 132 -8.46 2.88 3.97
C VAL A 132 -8.36 1.44 3.49
N TYR A 133 -8.77 1.19 2.26
CA TYR A 133 -8.67 -0.10 1.59
C TYR A 133 -8.35 0.09 0.12
N VAL A 134 -7.90 -0.97 -0.55
CA VAL A 134 -7.71 -0.99 -2.01
C VAL A 134 -9.01 -1.34 -2.70
N SER A 135 -9.54 -0.40 -3.49
CA SER A 135 -10.80 -0.56 -4.21
C SER A 135 -10.69 -1.39 -5.48
N GLY A 136 -9.50 -1.43 -6.07
CA GLY A 136 -9.16 -2.21 -7.26
C GLY A 136 -7.78 -1.84 -7.76
N GLY A 137 -7.36 -2.41 -8.87
CA GLY A 137 -6.12 -2.06 -9.53
C GLY A 137 -6.33 -1.81 -11.02
N GLU A 138 -5.24 -1.38 -11.66
CA GLU A 138 -5.15 -1.31 -13.10
C GLU A 138 -3.76 -1.76 -13.52
N THR A 139 -3.74 -2.77 -14.36
CA THR A 139 -2.53 -3.30 -14.96
C THR A 139 -2.34 -2.72 -16.36
N ARG A 140 -1.19 -2.10 -16.59
CA ARG A 140 -0.80 -1.57 -17.89
C ARG A 140 0.40 -2.33 -18.42
N THR A 141 0.22 -2.95 -19.60
CA THR A 141 1.28 -3.66 -20.32
C THR A 141 1.53 -2.95 -21.65
N VAL A 142 2.77 -2.55 -21.90
CA VAL A 142 3.20 -1.99 -23.18
C VAL A 142 4.04 -3.04 -23.89
N THR A 143 3.63 -3.37 -25.11
CA THR A 143 4.33 -4.35 -25.95
C THR A 143 4.75 -3.73 -27.26
N LYS A 144 5.78 -4.31 -27.86
CA LYS A 144 6.34 -3.94 -29.13
C LYS A 144 6.41 -5.15 -30.04
N SER A 145 6.16 -4.98 -31.33
CA SER A 145 6.32 -6.07 -32.30
C SER A 145 7.80 -6.45 -32.43
N ASP A 146 8.11 -7.75 -32.47
CA ASP A 146 9.49 -8.20 -32.70
C ASP A 146 9.99 -7.94 -34.13
N SER A 147 9.11 -7.43 -35.01
CA SER A 147 9.45 -6.98 -36.37
C SER A 147 10.45 -5.82 -36.41
N GLU A 148 10.76 -5.20 -35.27
CA GLU A 148 11.81 -4.17 -35.21
C GLU A 148 13.24 -4.74 -35.25
N SER A 149 13.42 -6.05 -35.10
CA SER A 149 14.68 -6.72 -35.46
C SER A 149 14.97 -6.66 -36.98
N GLN A 150 13.99 -6.26 -37.80
CA GLN A 150 14.15 -6.07 -39.25
C GLN A 150 14.34 -4.60 -39.66
N ASN A 151 14.23 -3.64 -38.74
CA ASN A 151 14.73 -2.29 -39.01
C ASN A 151 16.22 -2.30 -38.74
N LYS A 152 16.97 -2.74 -39.77
CA LYS A 152 18.40 -2.48 -39.92
C LYS A 152 18.68 -1.04 -39.50
N ASP A 153 19.32 -0.92 -38.35
CA ASP A 153 19.70 0.36 -37.78
C ASP A 153 20.59 1.07 -38.80
N TYR A 154 20.08 2.13 -39.44
CA TYR A 154 20.78 2.86 -40.52
C TYR A 154 22.20 3.26 -40.08
N PHE A 155 22.37 3.48 -38.78
CA PHE A 155 23.66 3.74 -38.16
C PHE A 155 24.62 2.54 -38.25
N ILE A 156 24.17 1.32 -37.90
CA ILE A 156 25.00 0.10 -38.00
C ILE A 156 25.31 -0.24 -39.45
N GLU A 157 24.35 -0.11 -40.37
CA GLU A 157 24.63 -0.34 -41.79
C GLU A 157 25.66 0.65 -42.35
N ARG A 158 25.57 1.93 -41.99
CA ARG A 158 26.52 2.96 -42.43
C ARG A 158 27.90 2.74 -41.80
N TYR A 159 27.96 2.38 -40.52
CA TYR A 159 29.21 2.03 -39.84
C TYR A 159 29.90 0.83 -40.51
N ASN A 160 29.19 -0.28 -40.69
CA ASN A 160 29.73 -1.47 -41.35
C ASN A 160 30.20 -1.16 -42.79
N ARG A 161 29.48 -0.32 -43.53
CA ARG A 161 29.88 0.10 -44.88
C ARG A 161 31.17 0.92 -44.89
N ILE A 162 31.37 1.82 -43.92
CA ILE A 162 32.59 2.63 -43.83
C ILE A 162 33.77 1.77 -43.38
N MET A 163 33.58 0.90 -42.39
CA MET A 163 34.62 0.02 -41.88
C MET A 163 35.07 -0.98 -42.95
N ASN A 164 34.14 -1.63 -43.65
CA ASN A 164 34.47 -2.59 -44.72
C ASN A 164 35.07 -1.94 -45.97
N LYS A 165 34.88 -0.63 -46.19
CA LYS A 165 35.52 0.10 -47.31
C LYS A 165 36.95 0.54 -47.00
N ASN A 166 37.27 0.81 -45.73
CA ASN A 166 38.55 1.39 -45.34
C ASN A 166 39.53 0.39 -44.71
N PHE A 167 39.02 -0.71 -44.15
CA PHE A 167 39.83 -1.77 -43.54
C PHE A 167 39.52 -3.08 -44.26
N GLY A 168 40.25 -3.32 -45.35
CA GLY A 168 40.20 -4.60 -46.07
C GLY A 168 40.49 -5.77 -45.14
N THR A 169 39.73 -6.85 -45.31
CA THR A 169 39.98 -8.14 -44.68
C THR A 169 41.21 -8.78 -45.30
N GLU A 170 42.40 -8.35 -44.91
CA GLU A 170 43.64 -9.08 -45.18
C GLU A 170 44.62 -8.78 -44.04
N LEU A 171 44.53 -9.58 -42.97
CA LEU A 171 45.63 -9.70 -42.02
C LEU A 171 46.62 -10.69 -42.63
N ASP A 172 47.57 -10.14 -43.38
CA ASP A 172 48.72 -10.89 -43.90
C ASP A 172 49.67 -11.17 -42.72
N ILE A 173 49.35 -12.20 -41.93
CA ILE A 173 50.23 -12.70 -40.87
C ILE A 173 51.34 -13.48 -41.57
N LYS A 174 52.46 -12.81 -41.87
CA LYS A 174 53.70 -13.50 -42.21
C LYS A 174 54.19 -14.28 -40.98
N LEU A 175 54.30 -15.59 -41.19
CA LEU A 175 54.95 -16.61 -40.34
C LEU A 175 56.29 -16.15 -39.77
#